data_AF-A0A9D3Z5W8-F1
#
_entry.id   AF-A0A9D3Z5W8-F1
#
_cell.length_a   1.000
_cell.length_b   1.000
_cell.length_c   1.000
_cell.angle_alpha   90.00
_cell.angle_beta   90.00
_cell.angle_gamma   90.00
#
_symmetry.space_group_name_H-M   'P 1'
#
loop_
_entity.id
_entity.type
_entity.pdbx_description
1 polymer ?
#
loop_
_entity_poly.entity_id
_entity_poly.type
_entity_poly.pdbx_seq_one_letter_code
_entity_poly.pdbx_strand_id
1 'polypeptide(L)'
;MSKFPLYATLPLRIASFSSVVLRVSTQLLSVAGFFLVSNEGEDATRCFHCGIGLRNWSQDDDPWVEHARFSPNCDFLLNMKGQEFVDLVQLAVKYSSNTCRH
;
A
#
# COMPACT_ATOMS: atom_id res chain seq x y z
N MET A 1 -11.76 9.42 9.03
CA MET A 1 -10.60 10.26 9.39
C MET A 1 -9.33 9.45 9.17
N SER A 2 -8.25 10.07 8.67
CA SER A 2 -6.97 9.39 8.45
C SER A 2 -6.35 8.92 9.78
N LYS A 3 -5.82 7.70 9.82
CA LYS A 3 -5.16 7.15 11.02
C LYS A 3 -3.81 7.81 11.33
N PHE A 4 -3.11 8.31 10.32
CA PHE A 4 -1.83 9.01 10.47
C PHE A 4 -1.87 10.39 9.78
N PRO A 5 -2.49 11.41 10.40
CA PRO A 5 -2.66 12.73 9.80
C PRO A 5 -1.35 13.43 9.42
N LEU A 6 -0.25 13.15 10.15
CA LEU A 6 1.07 13.69 9.83
C LEU A 6 1.51 13.33 8.41
N TYR A 7 1.11 12.17 7.90
CA TYR A 7 1.50 11.68 6.57
C TYR A 7 0.41 11.89 5.50
N ALA A 8 -0.55 12.80 5.77
CA ALA A 8 -1.63 13.11 4.82
C ALA A 8 -1.13 13.75 3.53
N THR A 9 -0.03 14.51 3.58
CA THR A 9 0.55 15.16 2.41
C THR A 9 1.56 14.23 1.72
N LEU A 10 1.58 14.27 0.39
CA LEU A 10 2.52 13.47 -0.41
C LEU A 10 4.00 13.78 -0.08
N PRO A 11 4.43 15.05 0.10
CA PRO A 11 5.82 15.35 0.44
C PRO A 11 6.29 14.71 1.74
N LEU A 12 5.45 14.65 2.78
CA LEU A 12 5.81 14.01 4.06
C LEU A 12 5.94 12.48 3.92
N ARG A 13 5.15 11.86 3.03
CA ARG A 13 5.33 10.44 2.69
C ARG A 13 6.65 10.19 1.95
N ILE A 14 6.96 10.99 0.94
CA ILE A 14 8.23 10.90 0.21
C ILE A 14 9.43 11.08 1.15
N ALA A 15 9.37 12.09 2.03
CA ALA A 15 10.43 12.38 2.98
C ALA A 15 10.70 11.22 3.95
N SER A 16 9.69 10.41 4.29
CA SER A 16 9.87 9.24 5.16
C SER A 16 10.85 8.19 4.59
N PHE A 17 11.07 8.18 3.27
CA PHE A 17 11.96 7.24 2.60
C PHE A 17 13.38 7.78 2.36
N SER A 18 13.73 8.97 2.86
CA SER A 18 15.02 9.63 2.55
C SER A 18 16.27 8.84 2.92
N SER A 19 16.13 7.89 3.85
CA SER A 19 17.24 7.14 4.45
C SER A 19 17.24 5.66 4.10
N VAL A 20 16.39 5.22 3.16
CA VAL A 20 16.27 3.80 2.76
C VAL A 20 16.32 3.63 1.26
N VAL A 21 16.83 2.47 0.82
CA VAL A 21 16.76 2.03 -0.57
C VAL A 21 15.93 0.75 -0.60
N LEU A 22 14.73 0.84 -1.16
CA LEU A 22 13.82 -0.29 -1.32
C LEU A 22 13.92 -0.87 -2.73
N ARG A 23 13.52 -2.15 -2.88
CA ARG A 23 13.43 -2.81 -4.18
C ARG A 23 12.25 -2.29 -5.03
N VAL A 24 11.22 -1.77 -4.35
CA VAL A 24 10.06 -1.11 -4.94
C VAL A 24 10.27 0.41 -4.98
N SER A 25 9.63 1.10 -5.93
CA SER A 25 9.71 2.57 -6.02
C SER A 25 9.06 3.24 -4.79
N THR A 26 9.86 4.01 -4.05
CA THR A 26 9.41 4.81 -2.90
C THR A 26 8.43 5.91 -3.32
N GLN A 27 8.55 6.42 -4.56
CA GLN A 27 7.60 7.36 -5.14
C GLN A 27 6.23 6.71 -5.37
N LEU A 28 6.20 5.50 -5.95
CA LEU A 28 4.93 4.76 -6.15
C LEU A 28 4.28 4.40 -4.82
N LEU A 29 5.07 3.94 -3.83
CA LEU A 29 4.60 3.72 -2.46
C LEU A 29 3.94 5.00 -1.89
N SER A 30 4.63 6.13 -1.99
CA SER A 30 4.15 7.42 -1.49
C SER A 30 2.85 7.87 -2.17
N VAL A 31 2.73 7.68 -3.48
CA VAL A 31 1.50 7.99 -4.23
C VAL A 31 0.35 7.06 -3.81
N ALA A 32 0.63 5.78 -3.57
CA ALA A 32 -0.34 4.79 -3.06
C ALA A 32 -0.71 4.97 -1.58
N GLY A 33 -0.20 6.04 -0.94
CA GLY A 33 -0.54 6.43 0.42
C GLY A 33 0.38 5.86 1.49
N PHE A 34 1.46 5.16 1.11
CA PHE A 34 2.40 4.56 2.05
C PHE A 34 3.49 5.52 2.51
N PHE A 35 3.90 5.38 3.76
CA PHE A 35 5.09 6.00 4.34
C PHE A 35 5.90 4.93 5.09
N LEU A 36 7.21 5.13 5.22
CA LEU A 36 8.10 4.23 5.95
C LEU A 36 7.86 4.34 7.46
N VAL A 37 7.88 3.19 8.14
CA VAL A 37 7.83 3.10 9.60
C VAL A 37 9.14 2.49 10.10
N SER A 38 10.14 3.34 10.29
CA SER A 38 11.54 2.93 10.55
C SER A 38 11.73 2.09 11.81
N ASN A 39 10.84 2.18 12.79
CA ASN A 39 10.89 1.36 14.01
C ASN A 39 10.22 -0.02 13.86
N GLU A 40 9.61 -0.33 12.72
CA GLU A 40 8.92 -1.60 12.44
C GLU A 40 9.66 -2.51 11.44
N GLY A 41 10.76 -2.03 10.85
CA GLY A 41 11.60 -2.78 9.90
C GLY A 41 12.16 -1.89 8.79
N GLU A 42 13.14 -2.41 8.06
CA GLU A 42 13.84 -1.66 6.99
C GLU A 42 12.92 -1.32 5.79
N ASP A 43 11.89 -2.12 5.56
CA ASP A 43 10.91 -1.93 4.47
C ASP A 43 9.46 -1.89 4.96
N ALA A 44 9.26 -1.74 6.28
CA ALA A 44 7.93 -1.66 6.86
C ALA A 44 7.28 -0.32 6.47
N THR A 45 6.11 -0.41 5.86
CA THR A 45 5.35 0.75 5.39
C THR A 45 3.93 0.74 5.93
N ARG A 46 3.33 1.91 6.09
CA ARG A 46 1.92 2.06 6.47
C ARG A 46 1.17 3.01 5.56
N CYS A 47 -0.08 2.69 5.25
CA CYS A 47 -0.97 3.66 4.63
C CYS A 47 -1.34 4.75 5.64
N PHE A 48 -1.21 6.04 5.26
CA PHE A 48 -1.58 7.14 6.16
C PHE A 48 -3.07 7.16 6.51
N HIS A 49 -3.93 6.66 5.62
CA HIS A 49 -5.38 6.74 5.77
C HIS A 49 -5.95 5.55 6.55
N CYS A 50 -5.86 4.33 6.01
CA CYS A 50 -6.41 3.14 6.65
C CYS A 50 -5.45 2.45 7.63
N GLY A 51 -4.16 2.80 7.63
CA GLY A 51 -3.15 2.25 8.53
C GLY A 51 -2.73 0.81 8.27
N ILE A 52 -3.12 0.20 7.14
CA ILE A 52 -2.61 -1.12 6.77
C ILE A 52 -1.09 -1.08 6.73
N GLY A 53 -0.44 -2.04 7.39
CA GLY A 53 1.01 -2.20 7.42
C GLY A 53 1.44 -3.30 6.45
N LEU A 54 2.38 -2.99 5.56
CA LEU A 54 2.93 -3.91 4.57
C LEU A 54 4.47 -3.89 4.65
N ARG A 55 5.09 -5.02 4.33
CA ARG A 55 6.55 -5.27 4.36
C ARG A 55 6.92 -6.37 3.38
N ASN A 56 8.21 -6.66 3.24
CA ASN A 56 8.81 -7.61 2.30
C ASN A 56 8.53 -7.25 0.83
N TRP A 57 8.67 -5.97 0.49
CA TRP A 57 8.36 -5.47 -0.86
C TRP A 57 9.31 -6.03 -1.92
N SER A 58 8.74 -6.58 -2.99
CA SER A 58 9.43 -6.99 -4.21
C SER A 58 9.46 -5.87 -5.25
N GLN A 59 10.36 -5.96 -6.22
CA GLN A 59 10.44 -5.03 -7.34
C GLN A 59 9.19 -5.10 -8.25
N ASP A 60 8.56 -6.28 -8.31
CA ASP A 60 7.38 -6.53 -9.15
C ASP A 60 6.06 -6.18 -8.46
N ASP A 61 6.10 -5.77 -7.19
CA ASP A 61 4.88 -5.41 -6.46
C ASP A 61 4.34 -4.05 -6.91
N ASP A 62 3.04 -3.99 -7.21
CA ASP A 62 2.33 -2.74 -7.42
C ASP A 62 1.70 -2.28 -6.08
N PRO A 63 2.11 -1.12 -5.53
CA PRO A 63 1.59 -0.65 -4.26
C PRO A 63 0.08 -0.45 -4.21
N TRP A 64 -0.58 -0.08 -5.31
CA TRP A 64 -2.04 0.04 -5.35
C TRP A 64 -2.73 -1.32 -5.35
N VAL A 65 -2.17 -2.30 -6.05
CA VAL A 65 -2.67 -3.68 -6.03
C VAL A 65 -2.52 -4.28 -4.64
N GLU A 66 -1.37 -4.13 -3.98
CA GLU A 66 -1.19 -4.62 -2.61
C GLU A 66 -2.10 -3.88 -1.62
N HIS A 67 -2.28 -2.57 -1.78
CA HIS A 67 -3.24 -1.81 -0.98
C HIS A 67 -4.67 -2.35 -1.14
N ALA A 68 -5.12 -2.57 -2.37
CA ALA A 68 -6.45 -3.12 -2.65
C ALA A 68 -6.59 -4.57 -2.20
N ARG A 69 -5.53 -5.37 -2.27
CA ARG A 69 -5.49 -6.76 -1.78
C ARG A 69 -5.74 -6.82 -0.28
N PHE A 70 -5.03 -5.99 0.50
CA PHE A 70 -5.02 -6.09 1.96
C PHE A 70 -5.95 -5.12 2.70
N SER A 71 -6.40 -4.04 2.05
CA SER A 71 -7.33 -3.06 2.63
C SER A 71 -8.31 -2.51 1.58
N PRO A 72 -9.19 -3.37 1.02
CA PRO A 72 -10.10 -2.98 -0.07
C PRO A 72 -11.09 -1.87 0.31
N ASN A 73 -11.39 -1.73 1.61
CA ASN A 73 -12.34 -0.73 2.12
C ASN A 73 -11.68 0.59 2.56
N CYS A 74 -10.43 0.84 2.15
CA CYS A 74 -9.77 2.11 2.47
C CYS A 74 -10.39 3.26 1.68
N ASP A 75 -10.99 4.25 2.34
CA ASP A 75 -11.63 5.39 1.64
C ASP A 75 -10.65 6.14 0.73
N PHE A 76 -9.39 6.29 1.13
CA PHE A 76 -8.36 6.89 0.27
C PHE A 76 -8.12 6.08 -1.00
N LEU A 77 -8.03 4.74 -0.87
CA LEU A 77 -7.91 3.84 -2.02
C LEU A 77 -9.12 3.98 -2.95
N LEU A 78 -10.32 3.91 -2.39
CA LEU A 78 -11.57 4.02 -3.15
C LEU A 78 -11.68 5.37 -3.87
N ASN A 79 -11.30 6.46 -3.23
CA ASN A 79 -11.31 7.79 -3.83
C ASN A 79 -10.26 7.95 -4.95
N MET A 80 -9.11 7.29 -4.84
CA MET A 80 -7.99 7.44 -5.79
C MET A 80 -8.06 6.47 -6.97
N LYS A 81 -8.60 5.27 -6.76
CA LYS A 81 -8.60 4.18 -7.75
C LYS A 81 -9.99 3.73 -8.20
N GLY A 82 -11.03 4.04 -7.42
CA GLY A 82 -12.40 3.64 -7.69
C GLY A 82 -12.74 2.20 -7.29
N GLN A 83 -14.03 1.92 -7.13
CA GLN A 83 -14.53 0.60 -6.71
C GLN A 83 -14.21 -0.49 -7.74
N GLU A 84 -14.32 -0.19 -9.03
CA GLU A 84 -14.05 -1.17 -10.11
C GLU A 84 -12.64 -1.74 -10.04
N PHE A 85 -11.63 -0.89 -9.79
CA PHE A 85 -10.25 -1.33 -9.59
C PHE A 85 -10.13 -2.30 -8.39
N VAL A 86 -10.75 -1.94 -7.27
CA VAL A 86 -10.71 -2.77 -6.05
C VAL A 86 -11.38 -4.12 -6.29
N ASP A 87 -12.53 -4.13 -6.95
CA ASP A 87 -13.28 -5.35 -7.26
C ASP A 87 -12.48 -6.28 -8.16
N LEU A 88 -11.82 -5.74 -9.20
CA LEU A 88 -10.95 -6.52 -10.09
C LEU A 88 -9.78 -7.17 -9.33
N VAL A 89 -9.11 -6.42 -8.45
CA VAL A 89 -8.03 -6.97 -7.62
C VAL A 89 -8.55 -8.07 -6.69
N GLN A 90 -9.69 -7.85 -6.03
CA GLN A 90 -10.30 -8.82 -5.12
C GLN A 90 -10.77 -10.08 -5.85
N LEU A 91 -11.29 -9.96 -7.07
CA LEU A 91 -11.61 -11.11 -7.92
C LEU A 91 -10.35 -11.91 -8.25
N ALA A 92 -9.27 -11.25 -8.69
CA ALA A 92 -8.01 -11.93 -9.00
C ALA A 92 -7.47 -12.73 -7.80
N VAL A 93 -7.50 -12.15 -6.59
CA VAL A 93 -7.10 -12.83 -5.34
C VAL A 93 -7.94 -14.09 -5.09
N LYS A 94 -9.27 -14.02 -5.30
CA LYS A 94 -10.16 -15.18 -5.15
C LYS A 94 -9.84 -16.27 -6.17
N TYR A 95 -9.55 -15.91 -7.42
CA TYR A 95 -9.17 -16.88 -8.45
C TYR A 95 -7.84 -17.57 -8.14
N SER A 96 -6.82 -16.83 -7.71
CA SER A 96 -5.52 -17.40 -7.30
C SER A 96 -5.65 -18.35 -6.11
N SER A 97 -6.58 -18.07 -5.19
CA SER A 97 -6.86 -18.93 -4.03
C SER A 97 -7.60 -20.21 -4.42
N ASN A 98 -8.38 -20.19 -5.50
CA ASN A 98 -9.15 -21.33 -6.00
C ASN A 98 -8.30 -22.33 -6.80
N THR A 99 -7.17 -21.90 -7.37
CA THR A 99 -6.23 -22.76 -8.11
C THR A 99 -5.24 -23.54 -7.23
N CYS A 100 -5.24 -23.30 -5.92
CA CYS A 100 -4.42 -24.05 -4.93
C CYS A 100 -5.26 -24.96 -4.02
N ARG A 101 -6.37 -25.53 -4.52
CA ARG A 101 -7.01 -26.67 -3.85
C ARG A 101 -6.32 -27.95 -4.30
N HIS A 102 -5.50 -28.52 -3.42
CA HIS A 102 -5.06 -29.91 -3.50
C HIS A 102 -6.26 -30.83 -3.29
#